data_AF-A0A2W4WSK7-F1
#
_entry.id   AF-A0A2W4WSK7-F1
#
_cell.length_a   1.000
_cell.length_b   1.000
_cell.length_c   1.000
_cell.angle_alpha   90.00
_cell.angle_beta   90.00
_cell.angle_gamma   90.00
#
_symmetry.space_group_name_H-M   'P 1'
#
loop_
_entity.id
_entity.type
_entity.pdbx_description
1 polymer ?
#
loop_
_entity_poly.entity_id
_entity_poly.type
_entity_poly.pdbx_seq_one_letter_code
_entity_poly.pdbx_strand_id
1 'polypeptide(L)'
;MAKLTIEIPDDLLEQISLVKEQLPELLRRCIHPLALPAQVYRYVLDFVTSQPTPEQIEAFHPTADMRSRLKYLIEKEKNDGLSSEEQQELTEYERIEHLIIMFKTGAAFKPQ
;
A
#
# COMPACT_ATOMS: atom_id res chain seq x y z
N MET A 1 -14.60 1.89 26.11
CA MET A 1 -13.22 2.27 25.77
C MET A 1 -12.32 1.08 26.08
N ALA A 2 -11.66 0.51 25.08
CA ALA A 2 -10.66 -0.55 25.29
C ALA A 2 -9.29 0.09 25.51
N LYS A 3 -8.49 -0.44 26.44
CA LYS A 3 -7.10 -0.01 26.66
C LYS A 3 -6.17 -1.06 26.06
N LEU A 4 -5.34 -0.63 25.12
CA LEU A 4 -4.26 -1.41 24.53
C LEU A 4 -2.94 -0.91 25.11
N THR A 5 -2.10 -1.81 25.63
CA THR A 5 -0.74 -1.50 26.08
C THR A 5 0.22 -2.15 25.11
N ILE A 6 1.05 -1.34 24.46
CA ILE A 6 2.08 -1.77 23.51
C ILE A 6 3.45 -1.34 24.02
N GLU A 7 4.44 -2.20 23.85
CA GLU A 7 5.83 -1.87 24.10
C GLU A 7 6.40 -1.18 22.85
N ILE A 8 6.93 0.02 23.02
CA ILE A 8 7.55 0.82 21.96
C ILE A 8 8.93 1.29 22.43
N PRO A 9 9.90 1.47 21.52
CA PRO A 9 11.21 2.01 21.88
C PRO A 9 11.12 3.47 22.34
N ASP A 10 12.01 3.89 23.25
CA ASP A 10 12.00 5.24 23.87
C ASP A 10 12.01 6.39 22.85
N ASP A 11 12.73 6.25 21.73
CA ASP A 11 12.76 7.26 20.66
C ASP A 11 11.37 7.51 20.06
N LEU A 12 10.56 6.45 19.97
CA LEU A 12 9.20 6.48 19.45
C LEU A 12 8.22 7.04 20.49
N LEU A 13 8.52 6.89 21.79
CA LEU A 13 7.77 7.49 22.89
C LEU A 13 7.86 9.02 22.86
N GLU A 14 9.05 9.57 22.57
CA GLU A 14 9.24 11.02 22.41
C GLU A 14 8.41 11.55 21.23
N GLN A 15 8.43 10.86 20.09
CA GLN A 15 7.65 11.22 18.91
C GLN A 15 6.14 11.12 19.16
N ILE A 16 5.66 10.07 19.83
CA ILE A 16 4.25 9.89 20.17
C ILE A 16 3.77 10.94 21.19
N SER A 17 4.66 11.40 22.08
CA SER A 17 4.32 12.45 23.05
C SER A 17 3.93 13.76 22.36
N LEU A 18 4.50 14.09 21.20
CA LEU A 18 4.11 15.25 20.40
C LEU A 18 2.73 15.12 19.73
N VAL A 19 2.28 13.90 19.41
CA VAL A 19 1.03 13.65 18.68
C VAL A 19 -0.03 12.94 19.53
N LYS A 20 0.13 12.90 20.85
CA LYS A 20 -0.66 12.08 21.78
C LYS A 20 -2.17 12.30 21.69
N GLU A 21 -2.60 13.54 21.45
CA GLU A 21 -4.02 13.89 21.30
C GLU A 21 -4.60 13.45 19.95
N GLN A 22 -3.77 13.41 18.90
CA GLN A 22 -4.15 12.94 17.57
C GLN A 22 -3.85 11.46 17.35
N LEU A 23 -3.14 10.82 18.27
CA LEU A 23 -2.77 9.41 18.23
C LEU A 23 -3.95 8.48 17.91
N PRO A 24 -5.15 8.60 18.54
CA PRO A 24 -6.28 7.75 18.18
C PRO A 24 -6.75 7.95 16.73
N GLU A 25 -6.67 9.16 16.19
CA GLU A 25 -7.04 9.46 14.80
C GLU A 25 -5.96 8.95 13.82
N LEU A 26 -4.68 9.08 14.16
CA LEU A 26 -3.58 8.51 13.39
C LEU A 26 -3.65 6.98 13.38
N LEU A 27 -3.89 6.37 14.54
CA LEU A 27 -4.11 4.93 14.65
C LEU A 27 -5.34 4.49 13.85
N ARG A 28 -6.45 5.24 13.87
CA ARG A 28 -7.61 4.93 13.00
C ARG A 28 -7.26 4.94 11.51
N ARG A 29 -6.39 5.86 11.07
CA ARG A 29 -5.91 5.90 9.67
C ARG A 29 -5.00 4.73 9.33
N CYS A 30 -4.19 4.27 10.28
CA CYS A 30 -3.28 3.15 10.10
C CYS A 30 -3.94 1.77 10.28
N ILE A 31 -5.00 1.68 11.09
CA ILE A 31 -5.72 0.45 11.45
C ILE A 31 -6.97 0.27 10.58
N HIS A 32 -7.34 1.25 9.75
CA HIS A 32 -8.30 0.98 8.68
C HIS A 32 -7.81 -0.26 7.92
N PRO A 33 -8.66 -1.28 7.69
CA PRO A 33 -8.23 -2.52 7.08
C PRO A 33 -7.39 -2.17 5.86
N LEU A 34 -6.11 -2.50 5.95
CA LEU A 34 -5.23 -2.34 4.81
C LEU A 34 -5.86 -3.21 3.76
N ALA A 35 -6.41 -2.57 2.73
CA ALA A 35 -7.15 -3.30 1.72
C ALA A 35 -6.24 -4.33 1.05
N LEU A 36 -4.92 -4.08 1.09
CA LEU A 36 -3.90 -5.01 0.68
C LEU A 36 -3.06 -5.51 1.86
N PRO A 37 -2.50 -6.73 1.76
CA PRO A 37 -1.50 -7.20 2.70
C PRO A 37 -0.33 -6.21 2.80
N ALA A 38 0.21 -5.99 4.01
CA ALA A 38 1.35 -5.10 4.24
C ALA A 38 2.57 -5.43 3.36
N GLN A 39 2.71 -6.69 2.94
CA GLN A 39 3.76 -7.15 2.03
C GLN A 39 3.68 -6.50 0.64
N VAL A 40 2.48 -6.18 0.15
CA VAL A 40 2.28 -5.50 -1.14
C VAL A 40 2.81 -4.06 -1.06
N TYR A 41 2.45 -3.33 -0.01
CA TYR A 41 2.99 -1.98 0.22
C TYR A 41 4.49 -2.01 0.43
N ARG A 42 5.01 -3.01 1.16
CA ARG A 42 6.46 -3.17 1.35
C ARG A 42 7.18 -3.40 0.02
N TYR A 43 6.64 -4.23 -0.87
CA TYR A 43 7.22 -4.49 -2.19
C TYR A 43 7.33 -3.20 -3.03
N VAL A 44 6.28 -2.38 -3.06
CA VAL A 44 6.29 -1.10 -3.79
C VAL A 44 7.26 -0.11 -3.14
N LEU A 45 7.27 -0.01 -1.80
CA LEU A 45 8.17 0.90 -1.08
C LEU A 45 9.64 0.50 -1.23
N ASP A 46 9.95 -0.80 -1.16
CA ASP A 46 11.30 -1.33 -1.35
C ASP A 46 11.82 -1.02 -2.76
N PHE A 47 10.95 -1.14 -3.76
CA PHE A 47 11.25 -0.75 -5.13
C PHE A 47 11.54 0.75 -5.26
N VAL A 48 10.69 1.62 -4.71
CA VAL A 48 10.87 3.09 -4.79
C VAL A 48 12.11 3.55 -4.03
N THR A 49 12.38 2.99 -2.85
CA THR A 49 13.53 3.36 -2.01
C THR A 49 14.87 2.86 -2.56
N SER A 50 14.86 1.84 -3.42
CA SER A 50 16.05 1.31 -4.08
C SER A 50 16.62 2.20 -5.19
N GLN A 51 16.00 3.36 -5.49
CA GLN A 51 16.38 4.26 -6.60
C GLN A 51 16.53 3.49 -7.93
N PRO A 52 15.45 2.88 -8.43
CA PRO A 52 15.51 1.97 -9.56
C PRO A 52 15.90 2.72 -10.85
N THR A 53 16.65 2.06 -11.72
CA THR A 53 16.98 2.61 -13.04
C THR A 53 15.73 2.64 -13.94
N PRO A 54 15.67 3.50 -14.98
CA PRO A 54 14.54 3.53 -15.91
C PRO A 54 14.21 2.16 -16.53
N GLU A 55 15.21 1.31 -16.77
CA GLU A 55 15.03 -0.06 -17.27
C GLU A 55 14.37 -0.96 -16.21
N GLN A 56 14.73 -0.82 -14.94
CA GLN A 56 14.09 -1.52 -13.83
C GLN A 56 12.67 -1.02 -13.57
N ILE A 57 12.42 0.28 -13.78
CA ILE A 57 11.09 0.89 -13.73
C ILE A 57 10.21 0.30 -14.83
N GLU A 58 10.68 0.26 -16.07
CA GLU A 58 9.98 -0.39 -17.19
C GLU A 58 9.67 -1.87 -16.89
N ALA A 59 10.67 -2.60 -16.38
CA ALA A 59 10.55 -3.99 -15.99
C ALA A 59 9.75 -4.21 -14.71
N PHE A 60 9.36 -3.17 -13.97
CA PHE A 60 8.58 -3.33 -12.75
C PHE A 60 7.18 -3.87 -13.08
N HIS A 61 6.82 -4.96 -12.42
CA HIS A 61 5.52 -5.59 -12.52
C HIS A 61 5.09 -6.20 -11.19
N PRO A 62 3.77 -6.32 -10.95
CA PRO A 62 3.25 -7.05 -9.79
C PRO A 62 3.73 -8.51 -9.82
N THR A 63 3.99 -9.06 -8.63
CA THR A 63 4.44 -10.45 -8.47
C THR A 63 3.37 -11.45 -8.93
N ALA A 64 3.74 -12.72 -9.11
CA ALA A 64 2.80 -13.77 -9.50
C ALA A 64 1.63 -13.91 -8.51
N ASP A 65 1.92 -13.85 -7.20
CA ASP A 65 0.90 -13.86 -6.14
C ASP A 65 -0.08 -12.69 -6.26
N MET A 66 0.42 -11.47 -6.47
CA MET A 66 -0.42 -10.28 -6.63
C MET A 66 -1.35 -10.41 -7.85
N ARG A 67 -0.82 -10.92 -8.98
CA ARG A 67 -1.62 -11.15 -10.19
C ARG A 67 -2.67 -12.24 -9.97
N SER A 68 -2.33 -13.31 -9.25
CA SER A 68 -3.27 -14.39 -8.93
C SER A 68 -4.39 -13.89 -8.03
N ARG A 69 -4.07 -13.06 -7.03
CA ARG A 69 -5.05 -12.44 -6.12
C ARG A 69 -5.97 -11.48 -6.87
N LEU A 70 -5.41 -10.60 -7.70
CA LEU A 70 -6.20 -9.69 -8.55
C LEU A 70 -7.16 -10.46 -9.46
N LYS A 71 -6.68 -11.53 -10.11
CA LYS A 71 -7.51 -12.37 -10.97
C LYS A 71 -8.66 -13.01 -10.18
N TYR A 72 -8.38 -13.52 -8.98
CA TYR A 72 -9.40 -14.06 -8.08
C TYR A 72 -10.47 -13.01 -7.73
N LEU A 73 -10.07 -11.79 -7.40
CA LEU A 73 -11.01 -10.70 -7.10
C LEU A 73 -11.89 -10.36 -8.31
N ILE A 74 -11.30 -10.24 -9.51
CA ILE A 74 -12.04 -9.96 -10.75
C ILE A 74 -13.01 -11.11 -11.08
N GLU A 75 -12.60 -12.36 -10.91
CA GLU A 75 -13.46 -13.52 -11.13
C GLU A 75 -14.61 -13.57 -10.11
N LYS A 76 -14.33 -13.20 -8.85
CA LYS A 76 -15.34 -13.14 -7.80
C LYS A 76 -16.35 -12.02 -8.01
N GLU A 77 -15.89 -10.84 -8.40
CA GLU A 77 -16.74 -9.69 -8.74
C GLU A 77 -17.78 -10.05 -9.79
N LYS A 78 -17.38 -10.84 -10.80
CA LYS A 78 -18.25 -11.27 -11.89
C LYS A 78 -19.28 -12.32 -11.50
N ASN A 79 -19.01 -13.15 -10.49
CA ASN A 79 -19.84 -14.30 -10.13
C ASN A 79 -20.75 -14.05 -8.92
N ASP A 80 -20.18 -13.56 -7.81
CA ASP A 80 -20.85 -13.46 -6.51
C ASP A 80 -20.89 -12.02 -5.95
N GLY A 81 -20.22 -11.08 -6.62
CA GLY A 81 -20.00 -9.73 -6.13
C GLY A 81 -18.87 -9.66 -5.10
N LEU A 82 -18.32 -8.45 -4.91
CA LEU A 82 -17.25 -8.21 -3.94
C LEU A 82 -17.82 -7.75 -2.61
N SER A 83 -17.23 -8.26 -1.52
CA SER A 83 -17.42 -7.68 -0.19
C SER A 83 -16.79 -6.28 -0.13
N SER A 84 -17.23 -5.41 0.78
CA SER A 84 -16.62 -4.07 0.90
C SER A 84 -15.11 -4.10 1.11
N GLU A 85 -14.58 -5.08 1.84
CA GLU A 85 -13.14 -5.28 2.02
C GLU A 85 -12.43 -5.67 0.71
N GLU A 86 -13.05 -6.54 -0.09
CA GLU A 86 -12.51 -7.01 -1.38
C GLU A 86 -12.58 -5.91 -2.45
N GLN A 87 -13.60 -5.06 -2.39
CA GLN A 87 -13.72 -3.89 -3.25
C GLN A 87 -12.66 -2.83 -2.92
N GLN A 88 -12.38 -2.61 -1.63
CA GLN A 88 -11.26 -1.79 -1.22
C GLN A 88 -9.93 -2.40 -1.68
N GLU A 89 -9.77 -3.74 -1.60
CA GLU A 89 -8.57 -4.46 -2.07
C GLU A 89 -8.33 -4.19 -3.56
N LEU A 90 -9.38 -4.30 -4.37
CA LEU A 90 -9.35 -4.01 -5.81
C LEU A 90 -8.98 -2.55 -6.09
N THR A 91 -9.60 -1.59 -5.39
CA THR A 91 -9.32 -0.15 -5.55
C THR A 91 -7.86 0.19 -5.20
N GLU A 92 -7.29 -0.45 -4.18
CA GLU A 92 -5.89 -0.23 -3.83
C GLU A 92 -4.94 -0.87 -4.85
N TYR A 93 -5.27 -2.04 -5.43
CA TYR A 93 -4.52 -2.59 -6.56
C TYR A 93 -4.51 -1.62 -7.76
N GLU A 94 -5.65 -1.02 -8.11
CA GLU A 94 -5.74 -0.02 -9.18
C GLU A 94 -4.90 1.22 -8.88
N ARG A 95 -4.90 1.71 -7.63
CA ARG A 95 -4.04 2.83 -7.20
C ARG A 95 -2.56 2.51 -7.38
N ILE A 96 -2.13 1.31 -6.99
CA ILE A 96 -0.75 0.88 -7.18
C ILE A 96 -0.40 0.81 -8.66
N GLU A 97 -1.28 0.26 -9.50
CA GLU A 97 -1.08 0.24 -10.96
C GLU A 97 -0.93 1.66 -11.52
N HIS A 98 -1.83 2.57 -11.15
CA HIS A 98 -1.76 3.97 -11.54
C HIS A 98 -0.46 4.63 -11.09
N LEU A 99 -0.01 4.39 -9.86
CA LEU A 99 1.28 4.87 -9.37
C LEU A 99 2.42 4.32 -10.23
N ILE A 100 2.43 3.02 -10.55
CA ILE A 100 3.46 2.42 -11.41
C ILE A 100 3.46 3.05 -12.80
N ILE A 101 2.28 3.27 -13.40
CA ILE A 101 2.15 3.94 -14.70
C ILE A 101 2.68 5.37 -14.61
N MET A 102 2.36 6.10 -13.53
CA MET A 102 2.90 7.43 -13.29
C MET A 102 4.42 7.41 -13.08
N PHE A 103 4.96 6.42 -12.39
CA PHE A 103 6.40 6.23 -12.23
C PHE A 103 7.08 5.92 -13.57
N LYS A 104 6.47 5.08 -14.41
CA LYS A 104 6.97 4.77 -15.76
C LYS A 104 6.92 5.99 -16.69
N THR A 105 5.83 6.75 -16.66
CA THR A 105 5.67 7.97 -17.48
C THR A 105 6.48 9.16 -16.95
N GLY A 106 6.65 9.28 -15.63
CA GLY A 106 7.53 10.24 -14.97
C GLY A 106 9.02 9.92 -15.16
N ALA A 107 9.41 8.65 -15.20
CA ALA A 107 10.75 8.24 -15.61
C ALA A 107 11.03 8.53 -17.10
N ALA A 108 9.97 8.60 -17.93
CA ALA A 108 10.05 9.09 -19.30
C ALA A 108 10.08 10.63 -19.41
N PHE A 109 9.94 11.37 -18.31
CA PHE A 109 10.17 12.82 -18.29
C PHE A 109 11.68 13.10 -18.41
N LYS A 110 12.17 13.06 -19.65
CA LYS A 110 13.43 13.70 -20.02
C LYS A 110 13.30 15.20 -19.74
N PRO A 111 14.17 15.80 -18.93
CA PRO A 111 14.27 17.26 -18.91
C PRO A 111 14.65 17.72 -20.32
N GLN A 112 13.81 18.59 -20.90
CA GLN A 112 14.16 19.38 -22.09
C GLN A 112 15.04 20.55 -21.69
#